data_AF-A0A521ZV86-F1
#
_entry.id   AF-A0A521ZV86-F1
#
_cell.length_a   1.000
_cell.length_b   1.000
_cell.length_c   1.000
_cell.angle_alpha   90.00
_cell.angle_beta   90.00
_cell.angle_gamma   90.00
#
_symmetry.space_group_name_H-M   'P 1'
#
loop_
_entity.id
_entity.type
_entity.pdbx_description
1 polymer ?
#
loop_
_entity_poly.entity_id
_entity_poly.type
_entity_poly.pdbx_seq_one_letter_code
_entity_poly.pdbx_strand_id
1 'polypeptide(L)'
;MSAIFPKWTNRLPLLIIIGAILIGTTVVGAVWYYCTPKYTRVGYQPIQPVAFSHNIHVEQVGMDCRYCHSAVEKSWFSNIPAASTCMNCHNQVLKDDPKLALVRESAATGKPIPWVQIHKTPDYVYFNHSVHVNRGISCVECHGQINKMDEVQHAKPFSMSFCLECHRDPAAKIRPPEKITDLNWKWSDDPNVAAQTQRAQGEKFVHDWKVESLQNCSACHR
;
A
#
# COMPACT_ATOMS: atom_id res chain seq x y z
N MET A 1 -53.17 27.44 43.06
CA MET A 1 -51.95 26.65 42.78
C MET A 1 -51.08 27.46 41.85
N SER A 2 -49.95 27.97 42.33
CA SER A 2 -48.95 28.64 41.50
C SER A 2 -48.35 27.60 40.54
N ALA A 3 -48.28 27.92 39.25
CA ALA A 3 -47.67 27.04 38.27
C ALA A 3 -46.19 26.81 38.65
N ILE A 4 -45.83 25.56 38.93
CA ILE A 4 -44.48 25.16 39.37
C ILE A 4 -43.45 25.40 38.26
N PHE A 5 -43.87 25.35 36.98
CA PHE A 5 -43.02 25.61 35.83
C PHE A 5 -43.60 26.70 34.91
N PRO A 6 -42.77 27.64 34.40
CA PRO A 6 -43.18 28.61 33.39
C PRO A 6 -43.61 27.93 32.08
N LYS A 7 -44.53 28.56 31.32
CA LYS A 7 -45.06 28.02 30.04
C LYS A 7 -43.99 27.75 28.98
N TRP A 8 -42.82 28.41 29.03
CA TRP A 8 -41.72 28.16 28.09
C TRP A 8 -41.10 26.76 28.26
N THR A 9 -41.24 26.15 29.43
CA THR A 9 -40.73 24.81 29.75
C THR A 9 -41.34 23.74 28.84
N ASN A 10 -42.56 23.94 28.32
CA ASN A 10 -43.17 23.00 27.36
C ASN A 10 -42.41 22.91 26.02
N ARG A 11 -41.65 23.96 25.64
CA ARG A 11 -40.81 23.96 24.43
C ARG A 11 -39.43 23.34 24.67
N LEU A 12 -39.00 23.23 25.93
CA LEU A 12 -37.66 22.77 26.28
C LEU A 12 -37.39 21.31 25.87
N PRO A 13 -38.30 20.33 26.09
CA PRO A 13 -38.09 18.96 25.60
C PRO A 13 -37.94 18.90 24.07
N LEU A 14 -38.72 19.68 23.32
CA LEU A 14 -38.63 19.73 21.86
C LEU A 14 -37.26 20.27 21.41
N LEU A 15 -36.80 21.37 22.01
CA LEU A 15 -35.49 21.95 21.71
C LEU A 15 -34.34 21.01 22.08
N ILE A 16 -34.45 20.29 23.19
CA ILE A 16 -33.46 19.28 23.59
C ILE A 16 -33.43 18.14 22.56
N ILE A 17 -34.58 17.64 22.12
CA ILE A 17 -34.65 16.57 21.11
C ILE A 17 -34.03 17.03 19.78
N ILE A 18 -34.39 18.23 19.30
CA ILE A 18 -33.84 18.77 18.05
C ILE A 18 -32.33 18.99 18.19
N GLY A 19 -31.88 19.59 19.30
CA GLY A 19 -30.47 19.81 19.58
C GLY A 19 -29.68 18.50 19.64
N ALA A 20 -30.22 17.47 20.32
CA ALA A 20 -29.61 16.16 20.41
C ALA A 20 -29.52 15.47 19.03
N ILE A 21 -30.55 15.57 18.19
CA ILE A 21 -30.53 15.02 16.83
C ILE A 21 -29.49 15.75 15.97
N LEU A 22 -29.42 17.08 16.04
CA LEU A 22 -28.45 17.87 15.27
C LEU A 22 -27.02 17.57 15.70
N ILE A 23 -26.75 17.53 17.00
CA ILE A 23 -25.43 17.18 17.53
C ILE A 23 -25.08 15.74 17.16
N GLY A 24 -26.01 14.80 17.36
CA GLY A 24 -25.80 13.39 17.04
C GLY A 24 -25.48 13.17 15.56
N THR A 25 -26.26 13.76 14.65
CA THR A 25 -26.02 13.66 13.21
C THR A 25 -24.71 14.33 12.79
N THR A 26 -24.38 15.49 13.36
CA THR A 26 -23.11 16.18 13.09
C THR A 26 -21.92 15.36 13.55
N VAL A 27 -21.96 14.79 14.77
CA VAL A 27 -20.88 13.97 15.31
C VAL A 27 -20.71 12.69 14.49
N VAL A 28 -21.81 11.99 14.16
CA VAL A 28 -21.76 10.78 13.34
C VAL A 28 -21.20 11.10 11.94
N GLY A 29 -21.65 12.19 11.32
CA GLY A 29 -21.14 12.63 10.02
C GLY A 29 -19.65 12.99 10.05
N ALA A 30 -19.20 13.68 11.10
CA ALA A 30 -17.80 14.03 11.29
C ALA A 30 -16.93 12.77 11.50
N VAL A 31 -17.34 11.85 12.38
CA VAL A 31 -16.61 10.59 12.58
C VAL A 31 -16.57 9.76 11.30
N TRP A 32 -17.68 9.65 10.58
CA TRP A 32 -17.75 8.91 9.33
C TRP A 32 -16.80 9.48 8.26
N TYR A 33 -16.69 10.80 8.17
CA TYR A 33 -15.83 11.46 7.20
C TYR A 33 -14.35 11.44 7.60
N TYR A 34 -14.02 11.82 8.84
CA TYR A 34 -12.64 12.01 9.28
C TYR A 34 -11.97 10.72 9.78
N CYS A 35 -12.72 9.74 10.27
CA CYS A 35 -12.16 8.46 10.76
C CYS A 35 -12.22 7.35 9.71
N THR A 36 -12.26 7.68 8.42
CA THR A 36 -12.30 6.68 7.35
C THR A 36 -10.97 5.91 7.24
N PRO A 37 -10.99 4.57 7.07
CA PRO A 37 -9.77 3.77 6.90
C PRO A 37 -8.94 4.13 5.66
N LYS A 38 -9.50 4.92 4.72
CA LYS A 38 -8.82 5.32 3.48
C LYS A 38 -7.56 6.15 3.72
N TYR A 39 -7.47 6.82 4.88
CA TYR A 39 -6.32 7.65 5.25
C TYR A 39 -5.38 6.98 6.26
N THR A 40 -5.65 5.74 6.65
CA THR A 40 -4.83 5.03 7.64
C THR A 40 -3.39 4.92 7.15
N ARG A 41 -2.47 5.62 7.85
CA ARG A 41 -1.01 5.64 7.61
C ARG A 41 -0.56 6.15 6.24
N VAL A 42 -1.45 6.61 5.37
CA VAL A 42 -1.08 7.14 4.05
C VAL A 42 -0.16 8.36 4.24
N GLY A 43 0.96 8.40 3.51
CA GLY A 43 1.99 9.43 3.66
C GLY A 43 2.97 9.21 4.81
N TYR A 44 2.88 8.10 5.54
CA TYR A 44 3.92 7.74 6.52
C TYR A 44 5.26 7.50 5.81
N GLN A 45 6.24 8.36 6.10
CA GLN A 45 7.58 8.38 5.50
C GLN A 45 8.62 8.54 6.61
N PRO A 46 9.09 7.45 7.22
CA PRO A 46 10.12 7.51 8.25
C PRO A 46 11.50 7.75 7.62
N ILE A 47 12.36 8.45 8.36
CA ILE A 47 13.77 8.61 8.01
C ILE A 47 14.44 7.23 8.07
N GLN A 48 15.10 6.85 6.98
CA GLN A 48 15.85 5.59 6.89
C GLN A 48 17.30 5.79 7.34
N PRO A 49 17.96 4.74 7.86
CA PRO A 49 19.36 4.81 8.28
C PRO A 49 20.32 5.03 7.10
N VAL A 50 19.90 4.65 5.89
CA VAL A 50 20.60 4.92 4.63
C VAL A 50 19.62 5.61 3.69
N ALA A 51 20.05 6.72 3.08
CA ALA A 51 19.25 7.49 2.12
C ALA A 51 19.19 6.78 0.75
N PHE A 52 18.46 5.66 0.69
CA PHE A 52 18.28 4.89 -0.55
C PHE A 52 17.13 5.45 -1.39
N SER A 53 17.46 5.94 -2.60
CA SER A 53 16.49 6.43 -3.57
C SER A 53 16.07 5.34 -4.56
N HIS A 54 14.78 4.97 -4.56
CA HIS A 54 14.23 4.08 -5.58
C HIS A 54 14.16 4.77 -6.95
N ASN A 55 14.01 6.11 -6.98
CA ASN A 55 14.01 6.90 -8.20
C ASN A 55 15.30 6.75 -9.01
N ILE A 56 16.45 6.91 -8.35
CA ILE A 56 17.75 6.71 -9.02
C ILE A 56 17.88 5.26 -9.52
N HIS A 57 17.61 4.30 -8.65
CA HIS A 57 17.87 2.89 -8.93
C HIS A 57 16.91 2.28 -9.97
N VAL A 58 15.66 2.70 -10.00
CA VAL A 58 14.63 2.13 -10.89
C VAL A 58 14.42 3.00 -12.12
N GLU A 59 14.13 4.30 -11.96
CA GLU A 59 13.78 5.16 -13.10
C GLU A 59 15.02 5.60 -13.90
N GLN A 60 16.10 5.98 -13.22
CA GLN A 60 17.30 6.50 -13.91
C GLN A 60 18.24 5.38 -14.39
N VAL A 61 18.44 4.34 -13.57
CA VAL A 61 19.33 3.21 -13.90
C VAL A 61 18.58 2.07 -14.61
N GLY A 62 17.27 1.95 -14.44
CA GLY A 62 16.47 0.91 -15.09
C GLY A 62 16.56 -0.48 -14.43
N MET A 63 16.87 -0.56 -13.14
CA MET A 63 16.94 -1.86 -12.46
C MET A 63 15.55 -2.47 -12.24
N ASP A 64 15.41 -3.75 -12.55
CA ASP A 64 14.20 -4.51 -12.23
C ASP A 64 14.08 -4.70 -10.70
N CYS A 65 12.85 -4.56 -10.18
CA CYS A 65 12.55 -4.64 -8.75
C CYS A 65 13.06 -5.93 -8.10
N ARG A 66 13.06 -7.04 -8.84
CA ARG A 66 13.43 -8.38 -8.35
C ARG A 66 14.93 -8.56 -8.16
N TYR A 67 15.75 -7.64 -8.67
CA TYR A 67 17.19 -7.68 -8.40
C TYR A 67 17.47 -7.55 -6.90
N CYS A 68 16.80 -6.62 -6.23
CA CYS A 68 16.90 -6.42 -4.78
C CYS A 68 15.86 -7.26 -4.01
N HIS A 69 14.62 -7.30 -4.51
CA HIS A 69 13.49 -7.98 -3.89
C HIS A 69 13.29 -9.40 -4.47
N SER A 70 14.34 -10.20 -4.45
CA SER A 70 14.43 -11.48 -5.14
C SER A 70 13.45 -12.56 -4.66
N ALA A 71 12.94 -12.46 -3.43
CA ALA A 71 11.99 -13.40 -2.87
C ALA A 71 10.53 -13.12 -3.24
N VAL A 72 10.22 -11.98 -3.86
CA VAL A 72 8.83 -11.50 -4.05
C VAL A 72 7.94 -12.47 -4.84
N GLU A 73 8.51 -13.20 -5.80
CA GLU A 73 7.78 -14.19 -6.62
C GLU A 73 7.68 -15.57 -5.96
N LYS A 74 8.42 -15.83 -4.89
CA LYS A 74 8.58 -17.18 -4.31
C LYS A 74 8.11 -17.28 -2.87
N SER A 75 8.21 -16.19 -2.11
CA SER A 75 7.94 -16.15 -0.68
C SER A 75 6.69 -15.33 -0.36
N TRP A 76 6.18 -15.54 0.85
CA TRP A 76 5.09 -14.73 1.39
C TRP A 76 5.54 -13.31 1.77
N PHE A 77 6.82 -13.13 2.08
CA PHE A 77 7.41 -11.82 2.33
C PHE A 77 8.33 -11.41 1.17
N SER A 78 8.40 -10.10 0.89
CA SER A 78 9.44 -9.53 0.05
C SER A 78 10.65 -9.20 0.90
N ASN A 79 11.81 -9.76 0.57
CA ASN A 79 13.04 -9.52 1.31
C ASN A 79 13.53 -8.08 1.08
N ILE A 80 14.18 -7.49 2.09
CA ILE A 80 15.09 -6.36 1.88
C ILE A 80 16.45 -6.95 1.47
N PRO A 81 17.15 -6.40 0.47
CA PRO A 81 18.43 -6.95 0.04
C PRO A 81 19.48 -6.90 1.16
N ALA A 82 20.38 -7.87 1.15
CA ALA A 82 21.58 -7.80 1.98
C ALA A 82 22.53 -6.71 1.49
N ALA A 83 23.40 -6.20 2.36
CA ALA A 83 24.37 -5.17 1.99
C ALA A 83 25.32 -5.61 0.86
N SER A 84 25.57 -6.92 0.70
CA SER A 84 26.33 -7.47 -0.41
C SER A 84 25.71 -7.15 -1.78
N THR A 85 24.39 -7.15 -1.89
CA THR A 85 23.68 -6.75 -3.13
C THR A 85 24.01 -5.31 -3.51
N CYS A 86 24.08 -4.40 -2.53
CA CYS A 86 24.47 -3.01 -2.76
C CYS A 86 25.94 -2.92 -3.23
N MET A 87 26.82 -3.74 -2.63
CA MET A 87 28.24 -3.74 -2.93
C MET A 87 28.59 -4.37 -4.29
N ASN A 88 27.66 -5.06 -4.96
CA ASN A 88 27.88 -5.52 -6.34
C ASN A 88 28.28 -4.38 -7.30
N CYS A 89 27.76 -3.17 -7.04
CA CYS A 89 28.08 -1.96 -7.83
C CYS A 89 28.80 -0.90 -6.99
N HIS A 90 28.43 -0.71 -5.73
CA HIS A 90 28.99 0.36 -4.88
C HIS A 90 30.44 0.13 -4.43
N ASN A 91 31.07 -0.96 -4.86
CA ASN A 91 32.52 -1.11 -4.82
C ASN A 91 33.24 -0.28 -5.90
N GLN A 92 32.51 0.22 -6.90
CA GLN A 92 33.03 1.03 -8.01
C GLN A 92 32.28 2.36 -8.15
N VAL A 93 30.97 2.36 -7.95
CA VAL A 93 30.11 3.55 -8.07
C VAL A 93 29.93 4.21 -6.71
N LEU A 94 30.31 5.49 -6.59
CA LEU A 94 30.23 6.26 -5.34
C LEU A 94 30.92 5.56 -4.16
N LYS A 95 31.98 4.81 -4.44
CA LYS A 95 32.65 3.92 -3.49
C LYS A 95 32.96 4.59 -2.14
N ASP A 96 33.46 5.82 -2.17
CA ASP A 96 33.92 6.55 -0.99
C ASP A 96 32.88 7.56 -0.46
N ASP A 97 31.66 7.55 -0.99
CA ASP A 97 30.60 8.47 -0.55
C ASP A 97 30.26 8.20 0.94
N PRO A 98 30.21 9.24 1.80
CA PRO A 98 29.90 9.08 3.22
C PRO A 98 28.49 8.52 3.47
N LYS A 99 27.52 8.75 2.58
CA LYS A 99 26.15 8.21 2.71
C LYS A 99 26.10 6.69 2.63
N LEU A 100 27.09 6.07 2.02
CA LEU A 100 27.21 4.62 1.89
C LEU A 100 28.05 3.99 3.02
N ALA A 101 28.53 4.77 3.99
CA ALA A 101 29.38 4.27 5.07
C ALA A 101 28.73 3.09 5.83
N LEU A 102 27.44 3.20 6.16
CA LEU A 102 26.71 2.15 6.85
C LEU A 102 26.52 0.89 5.99
N VAL A 103 26.37 1.05 4.67
CA VAL A 103 26.28 -0.08 3.73
C VAL A 103 27.62 -0.82 3.66
N ARG A 104 28.73 -0.08 3.58
CA ARG A 104 30.09 -0.66 3.58
C ARG A 104 30.38 -1.38 4.89
N GLU A 105 30.05 -0.76 6.02
CA GLU A 105 30.20 -1.39 7.35
C GLU A 105 29.37 -2.66 7.46
N SER A 106 28.11 -2.61 7.04
CA SER A 106 27.21 -3.78 7.04
C SER A 106 27.76 -4.92 6.18
N ALA A 107 28.29 -4.62 5.00
CA ALA A 107 28.91 -5.61 4.11
C ALA A 107 30.21 -6.20 4.68
N ALA A 108 31.04 -5.39 5.37
CA ALA A 108 32.30 -5.84 5.94
C ALA A 108 32.12 -6.66 7.23
N THR A 109 31.16 -6.27 8.08
CA THR A 109 30.95 -6.88 9.41
C THR A 109 29.87 -7.96 9.42
N GLY A 110 29.03 -8.01 8.39
CA GLY A 110 27.83 -8.86 8.34
C GLY A 110 26.68 -8.38 9.21
N LYS A 111 26.82 -7.27 9.95
CA LYS A 111 25.74 -6.68 10.75
C LYS A 111 24.66 -6.10 9.83
N PRO A 112 23.39 -6.51 9.92
CA PRO A 112 22.34 -5.97 9.06
C PRO A 112 22.10 -4.47 9.28
N ILE A 113 21.77 -3.77 8.21
CA ILE A 113 21.31 -2.36 8.28
C ILE A 113 19.95 -2.35 9.01
N PRO A 114 19.76 -1.49 10.03
CA PRO A 114 18.53 -1.43 10.81
C PRO A 114 17.43 -0.65 10.07
N TRP A 115 16.98 -1.17 8.93
CA TRP A 115 15.93 -0.55 8.13
C TRP A 115 14.63 -0.37 8.91
N VAL A 116 13.96 0.77 8.71
CA VAL A 116 12.64 1.01 9.30
C VAL A 116 11.58 0.50 8.33
N GLN A 117 10.87 -0.55 8.73
CA GLN A 117 9.79 -1.11 7.92
C GLN A 117 8.61 -0.13 7.81
N ILE A 118 8.28 0.24 6.58
CA ILE A 118 7.21 1.21 6.27
C ILE A 118 5.87 0.48 6.13
N HIS A 119 5.86 -0.51 5.25
CA HIS A 119 4.69 -1.31 4.92
C HIS A 119 4.62 -2.51 5.87
N LYS A 120 3.75 -2.41 6.87
CA LYS A 120 3.49 -3.49 7.84
C LYS A 120 1.99 -3.63 8.05
N THR A 121 1.45 -4.80 7.69
CA THR A 121 0.12 -5.23 8.12
C THR A 121 0.16 -5.67 9.60
N PRO A 122 -0.96 -5.65 10.32
CA PRO A 122 -1.02 -6.20 11.67
C PRO A 122 -0.57 -7.66 11.70
N ASP A 123 0.02 -8.10 12.82
CA ASP A 123 0.64 -9.43 12.92
C ASP A 123 -0.37 -10.60 12.84
N TYR A 124 -1.66 -10.34 13.04
CA TYR A 124 -2.76 -11.29 12.81
C TYR A 124 -3.23 -11.35 11.34
N VAL A 125 -2.52 -10.69 10.43
CA VAL A 125 -2.76 -10.71 8.98
C VAL A 125 -1.57 -11.38 8.30
N TYR A 126 -1.80 -12.58 7.81
CA TYR A 126 -0.87 -13.28 6.93
C TYR A 126 -1.04 -12.78 5.50
N PHE A 127 -0.12 -11.92 5.05
CA PHE A 127 -0.02 -11.50 3.65
C PHE A 127 1.03 -12.34 2.92
N ASN A 128 0.76 -12.70 1.66
CA ASN A 128 1.68 -13.48 0.84
C ASN A 128 1.98 -12.76 -0.48
N HIS A 129 3.21 -12.31 -0.72
CA HIS A 129 3.59 -11.61 -1.94
C HIS A 129 3.50 -12.49 -3.19
N SER A 130 4.01 -13.72 -3.13
CA SER A 130 4.10 -14.58 -4.31
C SER A 130 2.75 -14.91 -4.92
N VAL A 131 1.69 -15.06 -4.12
CA VAL A 131 0.35 -15.33 -4.65
C VAL A 131 -0.23 -14.15 -5.43
N HIS A 132 0.13 -12.91 -5.08
CA HIS A 132 -0.37 -11.72 -5.78
C HIS A 132 0.45 -11.46 -7.05
N VAL A 133 1.79 -11.45 -6.91
CA VAL A 133 2.70 -11.20 -8.02
C VAL A 133 2.52 -12.27 -9.11
N ASN A 134 2.49 -13.56 -8.75
CA ASN A 134 2.32 -14.63 -9.74
C ASN A 134 0.91 -14.67 -10.37
N ARG A 135 -0.03 -13.85 -9.88
CA ARG A 135 -1.37 -13.68 -10.46
C ARG A 135 -1.54 -12.35 -11.19
N GLY A 136 -0.43 -11.68 -11.52
CA GLY A 136 -0.44 -10.49 -12.36
C GLY A 136 -0.80 -9.21 -11.62
N ILE A 137 -0.67 -9.16 -10.29
CA ILE A 137 -0.87 -7.93 -9.53
C ILE A 137 0.44 -7.14 -9.47
N SER A 138 0.38 -5.89 -9.92
CA SER A 138 1.51 -4.94 -9.87
C SER A 138 1.95 -4.57 -8.47
N CYS A 139 3.24 -4.25 -8.32
CA CYS A 139 3.74 -3.47 -7.18
C CYS A 139 3.04 -2.10 -7.03
N VAL A 140 2.68 -1.42 -8.13
CA VAL A 140 2.10 -0.05 -8.14
C VAL A 140 0.72 0.02 -7.48
N GLU A 141 -0.04 -1.08 -7.53
CA GLU A 141 -1.39 -1.12 -6.95
C GLU A 141 -1.35 -1.04 -5.42
N CYS A 142 -0.28 -1.54 -4.79
CA CYS A 142 -0.10 -1.56 -3.34
C CYS A 142 0.93 -0.53 -2.86
N HIS A 143 2.07 -0.40 -3.53
CA HIS A 143 3.18 0.47 -3.11
C HIS A 143 3.18 1.85 -3.79
N GLY A 144 2.29 2.08 -4.76
CA GLY A 144 2.28 3.30 -5.56
C GLY A 144 3.49 3.39 -6.49
N GLN A 145 3.76 4.58 -7.00
CA GLN A 145 4.86 4.84 -7.94
C GLN A 145 6.21 4.89 -7.22
N ILE A 146 6.66 3.75 -6.69
CA ILE A 146 7.90 3.65 -5.91
C ILE A 146 9.14 3.97 -6.75
N ASN A 147 9.09 3.75 -8.07
CA ASN A 147 10.10 4.20 -9.03
C ASN A 147 10.26 5.72 -9.08
N LYS A 148 9.35 6.51 -8.49
CA LYS A 148 9.47 7.98 -8.42
C LYS A 148 9.73 8.45 -6.99
N MET A 149 10.03 7.54 -6.07
CA MET A 149 10.26 7.84 -4.66
C MET A 149 11.75 7.87 -4.34
N ASP A 150 12.26 9.06 -3.97
CA ASP A 150 13.60 9.16 -3.37
C ASP A 150 13.62 8.63 -1.94
N GLU A 151 12.49 8.71 -1.25
CA GLU A 151 12.26 8.05 0.03
C GLU A 151 10.89 7.38 -0.02
N VAL A 152 10.84 6.12 0.39
CA VAL A 152 9.60 5.35 0.32
C VAL A 152 8.60 5.89 1.34
N GLN A 153 7.36 6.07 0.89
CA GLN A 153 6.23 6.45 1.73
C GLN A 153 5.09 5.45 1.57
N HIS A 154 4.21 5.41 2.56
CA HIS A 154 3.03 4.56 2.56
C HIS A 154 1.96 5.11 1.58
N ALA A 155 1.92 4.62 0.35
CA ALA A 155 1.07 5.19 -0.71
C ALA A 155 -0.41 4.76 -0.64
N LYS A 156 -0.70 3.60 -0.05
CA LYS A 156 -2.04 3.01 0.05
C LYS A 156 -2.37 2.67 1.51
N PRO A 157 -3.63 2.63 1.95
CA PRO A 157 -3.95 2.53 3.38
C PRO A 157 -3.74 1.13 4.01
N PHE A 158 -3.69 0.07 3.21
CA PHE A 158 -3.60 -1.33 3.68
C PHE A 158 -4.66 -1.72 4.74
N SER A 159 -5.84 -1.10 4.65
CA SER A 159 -7.01 -1.51 5.41
C SER A 159 -7.60 -2.80 4.85
N MET A 160 -8.37 -3.53 5.66
CA MET A 160 -9.12 -4.69 5.19
C MET A 160 -10.05 -4.34 4.01
N SER A 161 -10.68 -3.16 4.04
CA SER A 161 -11.54 -2.71 2.94
C SER A 161 -10.77 -2.54 1.63
N PHE A 162 -9.57 -1.98 1.68
CA PHE A 162 -8.70 -1.84 0.51
C PHE A 162 -8.34 -3.20 -0.11
N CYS A 163 -7.95 -4.17 0.72
CA CYS A 163 -7.68 -5.53 0.24
C CYS A 163 -8.95 -6.18 -0.34
N LEU A 164 -10.08 -6.07 0.36
CA LEU A 164 -11.35 -6.67 -0.08
C LEU A 164 -11.93 -6.03 -1.33
N GLU A 165 -11.71 -4.74 -1.58
CA GLU A 165 -12.09 -4.09 -2.84
C GLU A 165 -11.42 -4.78 -4.03
N CYS A 166 -10.12 -5.04 -3.94
CA CYS A 166 -9.40 -5.79 -4.97
C CYS A 166 -9.84 -7.27 -5.02
N HIS A 167 -10.06 -7.91 -3.87
CA HIS A 167 -10.50 -9.31 -3.85
C HIS A 167 -11.94 -9.49 -4.39
N ARG A 168 -12.79 -8.47 -4.33
CA ARG A 168 -14.14 -8.52 -4.93
C ARG A 168 -14.11 -8.37 -6.44
N ASP A 169 -13.14 -7.61 -6.96
CA ASP A 169 -12.99 -7.39 -8.40
C ASP A 169 -11.51 -7.40 -8.85
N PRO A 170 -10.86 -8.59 -8.88
CA PRO A 170 -9.45 -8.69 -9.25
C PRO A 170 -9.22 -8.35 -10.73
N ALA A 171 -10.23 -8.53 -11.59
CA ALA A 171 -10.16 -8.20 -13.02
C ALA A 171 -9.86 -6.72 -13.27
N ALA A 172 -10.20 -5.82 -12.35
CA ALA A 172 -9.86 -4.40 -12.47
C ALA A 172 -8.35 -4.11 -12.34
N LYS A 173 -7.55 -5.09 -11.89
CA LYS A 173 -6.15 -4.88 -11.47
C LYS A 173 -5.15 -5.87 -12.05
N ILE A 174 -5.60 -7.06 -12.46
CA ILE A 174 -4.73 -8.07 -13.05
C ILE A 174 -4.19 -7.58 -14.41
N ARG A 175 -2.90 -7.80 -14.63
CA ARG A 175 -2.21 -7.49 -15.88
C ARG A 175 -1.27 -8.63 -16.32
N PRO A 176 -0.72 -8.57 -17.54
CA PRO A 176 0.23 -9.58 -18.01
C PRO A 176 1.44 -9.69 -17.06
N PRO A 177 1.95 -10.91 -16.79
CA PRO A 177 3.03 -11.11 -15.83
C PRO A 177 4.31 -10.35 -16.18
N GLU A 178 4.59 -10.17 -17.47
CA GLU A 178 5.75 -9.44 -17.99
C GLU A 178 5.71 -7.95 -17.66
N LYS A 179 4.53 -7.45 -17.27
CA LYS A 179 4.30 -6.04 -16.94
C LYS A 179 4.17 -5.81 -15.45
N ILE A 180 4.38 -6.80 -14.58
CA ILE A 180 4.22 -6.63 -13.13
C ILE A 180 5.20 -5.61 -12.53
N THR A 181 6.46 -5.58 -12.97
CA THR A 181 7.48 -4.64 -12.46
C THR A 181 7.51 -3.30 -13.22
N ASP A 182 6.81 -3.21 -14.36
CA ASP A 182 6.67 -1.96 -15.10
C ASP A 182 5.55 -1.10 -14.46
N LEU A 183 5.96 -0.09 -13.69
CA LEU A 183 5.04 0.77 -12.91
C LEU A 183 4.41 1.89 -13.75
N ASN A 184 5.00 2.19 -14.91
CA ASN A 184 4.48 3.19 -15.85
C ASN A 184 3.56 2.56 -16.90
N TRP A 185 3.52 1.23 -17.00
CA TRP A 185 2.69 0.50 -17.95
C TRP A 185 1.20 0.80 -17.83
N LYS A 186 0.56 1.00 -18.98
CA LYS A 186 -0.88 1.15 -19.17
C LYS A 186 -1.30 0.35 -20.39
N TRP A 187 -2.57 -0.06 -20.44
CA TRP A 187 -3.16 -0.74 -21.59
C TRP A 187 -3.25 0.15 -22.84
N SER A 188 -3.47 1.45 -22.64
CA SER A 188 -3.55 2.46 -23.68
C SER A 188 -3.31 3.84 -23.06
N ASP A 189 -2.91 4.81 -23.88
CA ASP A 189 -2.83 6.21 -23.47
C ASP A 189 -4.23 6.86 -23.37
N ASP A 190 -5.22 6.34 -24.10
CA ASP A 190 -6.61 6.75 -23.95
C ASP A 190 -7.21 6.11 -22.69
N PRO A 191 -7.67 6.90 -21.69
CA PRO A 191 -8.22 6.38 -20.44
C PRO A 191 -9.44 5.46 -20.62
N ASN A 192 -10.29 5.74 -21.60
CA ASN A 192 -11.50 4.93 -21.85
C ASN A 192 -11.13 3.58 -22.45
N VAL A 193 -10.24 3.58 -23.44
CA VAL A 193 -9.73 2.36 -24.05
C VAL A 193 -8.95 1.54 -23.02
N ALA A 194 -8.14 2.20 -22.18
CA ALA A 194 -7.39 1.54 -21.12
C ALA A 194 -8.30 0.86 -20.10
N ALA A 195 -9.38 1.53 -19.65
CA ALA A 195 -10.34 0.96 -18.72
C ALA A 195 -11.12 -0.22 -19.33
N GLN A 196 -11.57 -0.10 -20.58
CA GLN A 196 -12.26 -1.18 -21.29
C GLN A 196 -11.34 -2.38 -21.51
N THR A 197 -10.10 -2.14 -21.92
CA THR A 197 -9.09 -3.19 -22.15
C THR A 197 -8.71 -3.88 -20.84
N GLN A 198 -8.51 -3.11 -19.76
CA GLN A 198 -8.27 -3.66 -18.42
C GLN A 198 -9.42 -4.58 -18.02
N ARG A 199 -10.66 -4.17 -18.25
CA ARG A 199 -11.81 -5.00 -17.90
C ARG A 199 -11.85 -6.29 -18.72
N ALA A 200 -11.78 -6.18 -20.04
CA ALA A 200 -11.86 -7.33 -20.94
C ALA A 200 -10.72 -8.34 -20.73
N GLN A 201 -9.47 -7.85 -20.63
CA GLN A 201 -8.32 -8.71 -20.42
C GLN A 201 -8.26 -9.24 -18.99
N GLY A 202 -8.61 -8.42 -18.00
CA GLY A 202 -8.68 -8.83 -16.60
C GLY A 202 -9.67 -9.96 -16.37
N GLU A 203 -10.88 -9.87 -16.93
CA GLU A 203 -11.88 -10.95 -16.89
C GLU A 203 -11.35 -12.23 -17.55
N LYS A 204 -10.69 -12.08 -18.71
CA LYS A 204 -10.05 -13.20 -19.40
C LYS A 204 -8.97 -13.85 -18.53
N PHE A 205 -8.09 -13.09 -17.89
CA PHE A 205 -7.05 -13.63 -17.01
C PHE A 205 -7.64 -14.32 -15.78
N VAL A 206 -8.68 -13.73 -15.17
CA VAL A 206 -9.39 -14.35 -14.05
C VAL A 206 -9.96 -15.71 -14.45
N HIS A 207 -10.58 -15.79 -15.62
CA HIS A 207 -11.13 -17.03 -16.17
C HIS A 207 -10.03 -18.04 -16.54
N ASP A 208 -9.09 -17.66 -17.41
CA ASP A 208 -8.10 -18.56 -18.00
C ASP A 208 -7.12 -19.08 -16.94
N TRP A 209 -6.75 -18.24 -15.97
CA TRP A 209 -5.84 -18.64 -14.89
C TRP A 209 -6.57 -19.21 -13.67
N LYS A 210 -7.90 -19.27 -13.69
CA LYS A 210 -8.73 -19.72 -12.56
C LYS A 210 -8.35 -18.99 -11.28
N VAL A 211 -8.40 -17.66 -11.33
CA VAL A 211 -8.03 -16.83 -10.17
C VAL A 211 -9.10 -16.95 -9.10
N GLU A 212 -8.75 -17.63 -8.02
CA GLU A 212 -9.61 -17.76 -6.84
C GLU A 212 -9.35 -16.60 -5.89
N SER A 213 -10.27 -15.64 -5.88
CA SER A 213 -10.20 -14.52 -4.96
C SER A 213 -10.97 -14.82 -3.68
N LEU A 214 -10.23 -15.16 -2.62
CA LEU A 214 -10.81 -15.52 -1.33
C LEU A 214 -11.29 -14.27 -0.57
N GLN A 215 -12.52 -14.30 -0.08
CA GLN A 215 -13.12 -13.22 0.73
C GLN A 215 -13.49 -13.69 2.15
N ASN A 216 -12.96 -14.84 2.56
CA ASN A 216 -13.20 -15.43 3.88
C ASN A 216 -12.03 -15.14 4.83
N CYS A 217 -12.29 -15.26 6.13
CA CYS A 217 -11.29 -14.97 7.17
C CYS A 217 -10.06 -15.88 7.07
N SER A 218 -10.23 -17.14 6.68
CA SER A 218 -9.14 -18.13 6.54
C SER A 218 -8.10 -17.76 5.47
N ALA A 219 -8.43 -16.84 4.56
CA ALA A 219 -7.49 -16.36 3.55
C ALA A 219 -6.31 -15.60 4.17
N CYS A 220 -6.57 -14.78 5.20
CA CYS A 220 -5.61 -13.82 5.73
C CYS A 220 -5.46 -13.86 7.26
N HIS A 221 -6.44 -14.35 8.01
CA HIS A 221 -6.46 -14.36 9.47
C HIS A 221 -6.20 -15.76 10.01
N ARG A 222 -4.92 -16.12 10.08
CA ARG A 222 -4.43 -17.44 10.51
C ARG A 222 -3.15 -17.32 11.31
#